data_AF-A0A3P3TU34-F1
#
_entry.id   AF-A0A3P3TU34-F1
#
_cell.length_a   1.000
_cell.length_b   1.000
_cell.length_c   1.000
_cell.angle_alpha   90.00
_cell.angle_beta   90.00
_cell.angle_gamma   90.00
#
_symmetry.space_group_name_H-M   'P 1'
#
loop_
_entity.id
_entity.type
_entity.pdbx_description
1 polymer ?
#
loop_
_entity_poly.entity_id
_entity_poly.type
_entity_poly.pdbx_seq_one_letter_code
_entity_poly.pdbx_strand_id
1 'polypeptide(L)'
;MTHLFYDVKFNLIRQLKNYHFLLIAFFSIFLGFLCVPAATDGYEIFYLEGIRGLYNSAWLGALSAVLSTILLWLPGFYLLRSQISEDERLKVGPMIAASPVGKLRYIIGKAISNFFVLLTLEIIFVVCLMVMQLIRHESMEIVILDYIRSILFLTIPYLLILAALTVLFDVVPGMKGVFGNVLFFVLTIALLSVSTAVKDNRYDLFGIGMVLSEMVRGARAVYPDISLESGSLGYYPMAEAPSTFVWEGIGWSGDFILTRLVWIGAAAILVLVASLIFNRFRDERSRMIAKTGTTGYPAIPAERLSVPGTSVPSLSPVTVSKRIQLFWLIRGECKMMLSGMPLWWHFTVAAAIVLGLVALPGGQAPSPWISLILFLPLPIWSQMGCREKYCFTQELVSSSCPAIRKFWASWCSGLFFSLLVSSGVIIHFTLESDWLHLIHWLMGIVFIPTLALVLGRLSGTRKLFEALFIIWMYVGPFNQLWMFDFLGLTEGFPLLYAGLTGVLLLLGMFTDIRKVGAGV
;
A
#
# COMPACT_ATOMS: atom_id res chain seq x y z
N MET A 1 -1.36 33.39 -0.87
CA MET A 1 -1.45 32.67 -2.17
C MET A 1 -0.07 32.24 -2.68
N THR A 2 0.87 33.16 -2.93
CA THR A 2 2.21 32.88 -3.50
C THR A 2 2.99 31.77 -2.80
N HIS A 3 3.21 31.80 -1.48
CA HIS A 3 3.95 30.69 -0.84
C HIS A 3 3.26 29.32 -0.95
N LEU A 4 1.92 29.26 -1.05
CA LEU A 4 1.19 27.98 -1.14
C LEU A 4 1.46 27.35 -2.51
N PHE A 5 1.48 28.16 -3.56
CA PHE A 5 1.81 27.72 -4.90
C PHE A 5 3.23 27.13 -4.97
N TYR A 6 4.22 27.79 -4.37
CA TYR A 6 5.60 27.27 -4.34
C TYR A 6 5.72 25.98 -3.53
N ASP A 7 5.06 25.89 -2.38
CA ASP A 7 5.03 24.67 -1.57
C ASP A 7 4.41 23.50 -2.35
N VAL A 8 3.28 23.76 -3.02
CA VAL A 8 2.58 22.75 -3.85
C VAL A 8 3.46 22.30 -5.01
N LYS A 9 4.06 23.26 -5.73
CA LYS A 9 4.94 23.00 -6.87
C LYS A 9 6.16 22.18 -6.46
N PHE A 10 6.80 22.52 -5.34
CA PHE A 10 7.96 21.79 -4.86
C PHE A 10 7.63 20.34 -4.50
N ASN A 11 6.55 20.12 -3.74
CA ASN A 11 6.12 18.76 -3.37
C ASN A 11 5.72 17.96 -4.63
N LEU A 12 5.01 18.58 -5.58
CA LEU A 12 4.63 17.96 -6.85
C LEU A 12 5.87 17.50 -7.63
N ILE A 13 6.84 18.39 -7.87
CA ILE A 13 8.08 18.05 -8.60
C ILE A 13 8.86 16.95 -7.89
N ARG A 14 8.96 17.00 -6.55
CA ARG A 14 9.63 15.97 -5.74
C ARG A 14 8.98 14.61 -5.95
N GLN A 15 7.65 14.54 -5.99
CA GLN A 15 6.90 13.29 -6.15
C GLN A 15 6.96 12.77 -7.59
N LEU A 16 6.80 13.62 -8.60
CA LEU A 16 6.88 13.23 -10.02
C LEU A 16 8.27 12.71 -10.42
N LYS A 17 9.34 13.18 -9.76
CA LYS A 17 10.70 12.70 -9.98
C LYS A 17 11.05 11.42 -9.21
N ASN A 18 10.14 10.90 -8.39
CA ASN A 18 10.39 9.68 -7.63
C ASN A 18 10.30 8.45 -8.55
N TYR A 19 11.24 7.51 -8.42
CA TYR A 19 11.23 6.25 -9.18
C TYR A 19 9.90 5.48 -9.04
N HIS A 20 9.29 5.52 -7.85
CA HIS A 20 8.00 4.88 -7.61
C HIS A 20 6.85 5.48 -8.43
N PHE A 21 6.88 6.79 -8.68
CA PHE A 21 5.91 7.45 -9.56
C PHE A 21 6.09 6.96 -11.01
N LEU A 22 7.33 6.92 -11.49
CA LEU A 22 7.63 6.42 -12.84
C LEU A 22 7.19 4.97 -13.04
N LEU A 23 7.39 4.11 -12.03
CA LEU A 23 6.94 2.72 -12.07
C LEU A 23 5.42 2.62 -12.20
N ILE A 24 4.67 3.39 -11.41
CA ILE A 24 3.20 3.40 -11.50
C ILE A 24 2.73 4.01 -12.83
N ALA A 25 3.38 5.05 -13.33
CA ALA A 25 3.07 5.61 -14.64
C ALA A 25 3.29 4.60 -15.78
N PHE A 26 4.41 3.87 -15.75
CA PHE A 26 4.68 2.79 -16.71
C PHE A 26 3.65 1.67 -16.60
N PHE A 27 3.34 1.23 -15.38
CA PHE A 27 2.31 0.23 -15.14
C PHE A 27 0.92 0.70 -15.60
N SER A 28 0.61 1.98 -15.45
CA SER A 28 -0.64 2.58 -15.94
C SER A 28 -0.74 2.49 -17.46
N ILE A 29 0.34 2.83 -18.17
CA ILE A 29 0.41 2.72 -19.64
C ILE A 29 0.28 1.24 -20.07
N PHE A 30 1.01 0.35 -19.41
CA PHE A 30 0.94 -1.09 -19.68
C PHE A 30 -0.46 -1.64 -19.46
N LEU A 31 -1.12 -1.26 -18.37
CA LEU A 31 -2.49 -1.66 -18.08
C LEU A 31 -3.46 -1.05 -19.10
N GLY A 32 -3.29 0.20 -19.50
CA GLY A 32 -4.11 0.85 -20.53
C GLY A 32 -4.05 0.12 -21.86
N PHE A 33 -2.89 -0.41 -22.23
CA PHE A 33 -2.72 -1.28 -23.39
C PHE A 33 -3.47 -2.62 -23.25
N LEU A 34 -3.31 -3.31 -22.11
CA LEU A 34 -3.95 -4.60 -21.86
C LEU A 34 -5.48 -4.50 -21.70
N CYS A 35 -5.97 -3.37 -21.18
CA CYS A 35 -7.38 -3.19 -20.87
C CYS A 35 -8.25 -2.86 -22.10
N VAL A 36 -7.63 -2.69 -23.27
CA VAL A 36 -8.33 -2.43 -24.53
C VAL A 36 -7.89 -3.50 -25.54
N PRO A 37 -8.31 -4.77 -25.38
CA PRO A 37 -7.96 -5.86 -26.31
C PRO A 37 -8.58 -5.67 -27.68
N ALA A 38 -7.88 -6.09 -28.74
CA ALA A 38 -8.49 -6.24 -30.07
C ALA A 38 -9.50 -7.39 -30.06
N ALA A 39 -10.44 -7.35 -31.00
CA ALA A 39 -11.42 -8.43 -31.19
C ALA A 39 -10.77 -9.81 -31.45
N THR A 40 -9.51 -9.82 -31.95
CA THR A 40 -8.73 -11.04 -32.22
C THR A 40 -7.91 -11.54 -31.03
N ASP A 41 -7.81 -10.78 -29.93
CA ASP A 41 -6.92 -11.12 -28.82
C ASP A 41 -7.46 -12.27 -27.94
N GLY A 42 -8.72 -12.69 -28.17
CA GLY A 42 -9.33 -13.85 -27.50
C GLY A 42 -9.69 -13.61 -26.04
N TYR A 43 -9.78 -12.35 -25.60
CA TYR A 43 -10.29 -11.99 -24.28
C TYR A 43 -10.96 -10.63 -24.28
N GLU A 44 -11.84 -10.42 -23.31
CA GLU A 44 -12.42 -9.12 -23.00
C GLU A 44 -12.19 -8.74 -21.53
N ILE A 45 -12.25 -7.44 -21.29
CA ILE A 45 -11.98 -6.84 -19.97
C ILE A 45 -13.27 -6.45 -19.26
N PHE A 46 -14.28 -6.08 -20.05
CA PHE A 46 -15.61 -5.78 -19.61
C PHE A 46 -16.53 -6.88 -20.13
N TYR A 47 -17.07 -7.68 -19.23
CA TYR A 47 -17.96 -8.77 -19.57
C TYR A 47 -19.41 -8.34 -19.49
N LEU A 48 -20.11 -8.54 -20.61
CA LEU A 48 -21.54 -8.29 -20.75
C LEU A 48 -22.14 -9.33 -21.71
N GLU A 49 -22.07 -10.61 -21.33
CA GLU A 49 -22.67 -11.73 -22.07
C GLU A 49 -22.26 -11.78 -23.56
N GLY A 50 -20.98 -11.48 -23.87
CA GLY A 50 -20.48 -11.47 -25.24
C GLY A 50 -20.81 -10.20 -26.05
N ILE A 51 -21.36 -9.17 -25.42
CA ILE A 51 -21.64 -7.86 -26.02
C ILE A 51 -20.64 -6.84 -25.50
N ARG A 52 -20.10 -5.99 -26.38
CA ARG A 52 -19.17 -4.93 -26.00
C ARG A 52 -19.51 -3.63 -26.70
N GLY A 53 -19.35 -2.49 -26.03
CA GLY A 53 -19.37 -1.22 -26.75
C GLY A 53 -18.20 -1.12 -27.73
N LEU A 54 -18.42 -0.47 -28.86
CA LEU A 54 -17.33 -0.03 -29.74
C LEU A 54 -16.37 0.87 -28.94
N TYR A 55 -15.08 0.76 -29.22
CA TYR A 55 -14.08 1.64 -28.60
C TYR A 55 -14.15 3.06 -29.17
N ASN A 56 -15.23 3.78 -28.86
CA ASN A 56 -15.37 5.21 -29.06
C ASN A 56 -14.99 5.98 -27.78
N SER A 57 -14.96 7.31 -27.86
CA SER A 57 -14.53 8.17 -26.74
C SER A 57 -15.46 8.09 -25.52
N ALA A 58 -16.76 7.89 -25.71
CA ALA A 58 -17.70 7.69 -24.63
C ALA A 58 -17.40 6.40 -23.84
N TRP A 59 -17.28 5.27 -24.54
CA TRP A 59 -16.99 3.97 -23.93
C TRP A 59 -15.65 3.97 -23.19
N LEU A 60 -14.57 4.39 -23.85
CA LEU A 60 -13.25 4.41 -23.25
C LEU A 60 -13.11 5.46 -22.14
N GLY A 61 -13.83 6.58 -22.20
CA GLY A 61 -13.87 7.56 -21.13
C GLY A 61 -14.53 7.02 -19.85
N ALA A 62 -15.65 6.30 -19.98
CA ALA A 62 -16.28 5.66 -18.83
C ALA A 62 -15.44 4.49 -18.30
N LEU A 63 -14.86 3.69 -19.19
CA LEU A 63 -13.95 2.61 -18.83
C LEU A 63 -12.69 3.14 -18.11
N SER A 64 -12.17 4.31 -18.52
CA SER A 64 -11.02 4.93 -17.87
C SER A 64 -11.30 5.24 -16.41
N ALA A 65 -12.46 5.83 -16.10
CA ALA A 65 -12.83 6.19 -14.73
C ALA A 65 -13.00 4.97 -13.81
N VAL A 66 -13.54 3.87 -14.33
CA VAL A 66 -13.71 2.64 -13.54
C VAL A 66 -12.36 1.93 -13.35
N LEU A 67 -11.59 1.72 -14.42
CA LEU A 67 -10.29 1.05 -14.33
C LEU A 67 -9.29 1.86 -13.49
N SER A 68 -9.32 3.18 -13.60
CA SER A 68 -8.45 4.05 -12.81
C SER A 68 -8.73 3.97 -11.31
N THR A 69 -9.95 3.59 -10.90
CA THR A 69 -10.24 3.35 -9.48
C THR A 69 -9.35 2.24 -8.93
N ILE A 70 -9.23 1.10 -9.62
CA ILE A 70 -8.40 -0.03 -9.18
C ILE A 70 -6.92 0.35 -9.25
N LEU A 71 -6.52 1.06 -10.30
CA LEU A 71 -5.14 1.45 -10.57
C LEU A 71 -4.62 2.56 -9.63
N LEU A 72 -5.45 3.52 -9.25
CA LEU A 72 -5.04 4.72 -8.53
C LEU A 72 -5.44 4.70 -7.06
N TRP A 73 -6.56 4.08 -6.68
CA TRP A 73 -7.03 4.15 -5.30
C TRP A 73 -6.06 3.51 -4.31
N LEU A 74 -5.79 2.21 -4.48
CA LEU A 74 -4.89 1.50 -3.58
C LEU A 74 -3.42 1.84 -3.85
N PRO A 75 -2.89 1.75 -5.09
CA PRO A 75 -1.48 2.08 -5.35
C PRO A 75 -1.15 3.55 -5.06
N GLY A 76 -2.05 4.48 -5.41
CA GLY A 76 -1.89 5.90 -5.15
C GLY A 76 -1.85 6.22 -3.65
N PHE A 77 -2.63 5.52 -2.83
CA PHE A 77 -2.53 5.64 -1.37
C PHE A 77 -1.12 5.31 -0.87
N TYR A 78 -0.57 4.14 -1.23
CA TYR A 78 0.76 3.71 -0.79
C TYR A 78 1.89 4.59 -1.33
N LEU A 79 1.75 5.08 -2.57
CA LEU A 79 2.69 6.03 -3.20
C LEU A 79 2.78 7.33 -2.40
N LEU A 80 1.62 7.90 -2.05
CA LEU A 80 1.51 9.24 -1.46
C LEU A 80 1.53 9.25 0.06
N ARG A 81 1.57 8.08 0.69
CA ARG A 81 1.61 7.93 2.14
C ARG A 81 2.90 8.48 2.75
N SER A 82 2.85 8.86 4.03
CA SER A 82 4.01 9.19 4.88
C SER A 82 4.77 10.47 4.51
N GLN A 83 4.23 11.36 3.70
CA GLN A 83 4.93 12.59 3.31
C GLN A 83 5.22 13.53 4.49
N ILE A 84 4.28 13.65 5.42
CA ILE A 84 4.42 14.45 6.65
C ILE A 84 5.30 13.70 7.66
N SER A 85 5.10 12.38 7.80
CA SER A 85 5.97 11.56 8.64
C SER A 85 7.43 11.53 8.15
N GLU A 86 7.67 11.64 6.85
CA GLU A 86 9.01 11.78 6.29
C GLU A 86 9.64 13.15 6.58
N ASP A 87 8.85 14.23 6.53
CA ASP A 87 9.32 15.57 6.93
C ASP A 87 9.72 15.59 8.42
N GLU A 88 9.01 14.82 9.28
CA GLU A 88 9.36 14.58 10.68
C GLU A 88 10.65 13.76 10.81
N ARG A 89 10.73 12.60 10.12
CA ARG A 89 11.88 11.69 10.14
C ARG A 89 13.17 12.35 9.67
N LEU A 90 13.10 13.14 8.58
CA LEU A 90 14.24 13.84 8.00
C LEU A 90 14.63 15.11 8.79
N LYS A 91 13.98 15.37 9.92
CA LYS A 91 14.20 16.56 10.77
C LYS A 91 14.03 17.89 10.01
N VAL A 92 13.19 17.91 8.98
CA VAL A 92 12.77 19.14 8.27
C VAL A 92 11.63 19.82 9.05
N GLY A 93 10.90 19.07 9.88
CA GLY A 93 9.81 19.56 10.73
C GLY A 93 10.10 20.85 11.50
N PRO A 94 11.24 21.00 12.21
CA PRO A 94 11.60 22.24 12.91
C PRO A 94 11.78 23.45 11.97
N MET A 95 12.31 23.25 10.76
CA MET A 95 12.42 24.32 9.75
C MET A 95 11.04 24.79 9.29
N ILE A 96 10.11 23.85 9.09
CA ILE A 96 8.71 24.15 8.73
C ILE A 96 7.98 24.81 9.91
N ALA A 97 8.26 24.38 11.14
CA ALA A 97 7.67 24.95 12.36
C ALA A 97 8.13 26.40 12.62
N ALA A 98 9.35 26.76 12.22
CA ALA A 98 9.88 28.11 12.30
C ALA A 98 9.38 29.05 11.18
N SER A 99 8.77 28.51 10.12
CA SER A 99 8.22 29.30 9.01
C SER A 99 6.90 30.04 9.40
N PRO A 100 6.42 31.02 8.62
CA PRO A 100 5.11 31.63 8.85
C PRO A 100 3.93 30.76 8.36
N VAL A 101 4.17 29.52 7.90
CA VAL A 101 3.11 28.65 7.36
C VAL A 101 2.25 28.05 8.48
N GLY A 102 0.96 28.39 8.50
CA GLY A 102 -0.01 27.83 9.46
C GLY A 102 -0.35 26.35 9.19
N LYS A 103 -0.95 25.68 10.19
CA LYS A 103 -1.33 24.24 10.14
C LYS A 103 -2.21 23.91 8.93
N LEU A 104 -3.31 24.67 8.77
CA LEU A 104 -4.28 24.45 7.70
C LEU A 104 -3.64 24.59 6.33
N ARG A 105 -2.82 25.63 6.15
CA ARG A 105 -2.13 25.89 4.89
C ARG A 105 -1.15 24.78 4.52
N TYR A 106 -0.39 24.27 5.49
CA TYR A 106 0.52 23.15 5.28
C TYR A 106 -0.23 21.88 4.85
N ILE A 107 -1.33 21.55 5.55
CA ILE A 107 -2.15 20.36 5.27
C ILE A 107 -2.87 20.48 3.93
N ILE A 108 -3.46 21.64 3.60
CA ILE A 108 -4.03 21.92 2.28
C ILE A 108 -2.97 21.79 1.19
N GLY A 109 -1.76 22.34 1.40
CA GLY A 109 -0.66 22.23 0.45
C GLY A 109 -0.30 20.77 0.15
N LYS A 110 -0.20 19.92 1.18
CA LYS A 110 0.06 18.48 1.01
C LYS A 110 -1.09 17.78 0.28
N ALA A 111 -2.33 18.05 0.66
CA ALA A 111 -3.50 17.44 0.01
C ALA A 111 -3.61 17.83 -1.48
N ILE A 112 -3.42 19.11 -1.81
CA ILE A 112 -3.44 19.59 -3.20
C ILE A 112 -2.30 18.98 -4.02
N SER A 113 -1.07 18.91 -3.47
CA SER A 113 0.04 18.24 -4.15
C SER A 113 -0.25 16.77 -4.44
N ASN A 114 -0.78 16.04 -3.46
CA ASN A 114 -1.16 14.64 -3.60
C ASN A 114 -2.24 14.46 -4.68
N PHE A 115 -3.27 15.32 -4.69
CA PHE A 115 -4.30 15.34 -5.73
C PHE A 115 -3.70 15.53 -7.12
N PHE A 116 -2.80 16.51 -7.31
CA PHE A 116 -2.20 16.76 -8.63
C PHE A 116 -1.30 15.62 -9.10
N VAL A 117 -0.64 14.89 -8.20
CA VAL A 117 0.11 13.68 -8.58
C VAL A 117 -0.81 12.58 -9.09
N LEU A 118 -1.93 12.33 -8.40
CA LEU A 118 -2.92 11.35 -8.85
C LEU A 118 -3.57 11.77 -10.17
N LEU A 119 -3.94 13.05 -10.29
CA LEU A 119 -4.51 13.60 -11.52
C LEU A 119 -3.54 13.47 -12.70
N THR A 120 -2.24 13.63 -12.46
CA THR A 120 -1.22 13.42 -13.50
C THR A 120 -1.19 11.96 -13.95
N LEU A 121 -1.29 10.99 -13.02
CA LEU A 121 -1.38 9.56 -13.38
C LEU A 121 -2.66 9.26 -14.16
N GLU A 122 -3.80 9.84 -13.77
CA GLU A 122 -5.06 9.70 -14.50
C GLU A 122 -4.96 10.25 -15.92
N ILE A 123 -4.37 11.44 -16.10
CA ILE A 123 -4.17 12.03 -17.42
C ILE A 123 -3.29 11.12 -18.29
N ILE A 124 -2.20 10.57 -17.73
CA ILE A 124 -1.34 9.61 -18.45
C ILE A 124 -2.15 8.39 -18.90
N PHE A 125 -3.00 7.86 -18.02
CA PHE A 125 -3.85 6.70 -18.32
C PHE A 125 -4.89 7.00 -19.40
N VAL A 126 -5.58 8.14 -19.31
CA VAL A 126 -6.57 8.58 -20.31
C VAL A 126 -5.92 8.85 -21.67
N VAL A 127 -4.76 9.49 -21.70
CA VAL A 127 -3.99 9.70 -22.94
C VAL A 127 -3.62 8.35 -23.56
N CYS A 128 -3.23 7.36 -22.74
CA CYS A 128 -2.98 6.01 -23.23
C CYS A 128 -4.23 5.39 -23.86
N LEU A 129 -5.41 5.54 -23.27
CA LEU A 129 -6.66 5.03 -23.83
C LEU A 129 -7.07 5.76 -25.12
N MET A 130 -6.85 7.08 -25.22
CA MET A 130 -7.04 7.81 -26.48
C MET A 130 -6.13 7.27 -27.60
N VAL A 131 -4.87 6.97 -27.28
CA VAL A 131 -3.95 6.34 -28.23
C VAL A 131 -4.44 4.94 -28.60
N MET A 132 -4.90 4.15 -27.63
CA MET A 132 -5.47 2.82 -27.89
C MET A 132 -6.72 2.88 -28.76
N GLN A 133 -7.57 3.90 -28.61
CA GLN A 133 -8.74 4.12 -29.46
C GLN A 133 -8.33 4.16 -30.95
N LEU A 134 -7.29 4.93 -31.25
CA LEU A 134 -6.76 5.06 -32.61
C LEU A 134 -6.10 3.77 -33.10
N ILE A 135 -5.37 3.06 -32.24
CA ILE A 135 -4.70 1.79 -32.57
C ILE A 135 -5.72 0.69 -32.91
N ARG A 136 -6.87 0.66 -32.22
CA ARG A 136 -7.89 -0.37 -32.46
C ARG A 136 -8.71 -0.16 -33.72
N HIS A 137 -8.71 1.06 -34.28
CA HIS A 137 -9.40 1.39 -35.52
C HIS A 137 -10.94 1.14 -35.51
N GLU A 138 -11.55 0.98 -34.34
CA GLU A 138 -13.01 0.82 -34.20
C GLU A 138 -13.76 2.16 -34.27
N SER A 139 -13.15 3.23 -33.76
CA SER A 139 -13.63 4.60 -33.89
C SER A 139 -12.45 5.57 -33.94
N MET A 140 -12.27 6.23 -35.08
CA MET A 140 -11.15 7.16 -35.32
C MET A 140 -11.43 8.58 -34.81
N GLU A 141 -12.68 8.89 -34.45
CA GLU A 141 -13.07 10.20 -33.93
C GLU A 141 -12.80 10.27 -32.41
N ILE A 142 -11.95 11.22 -32.00
CA ILE A 142 -11.70 11.50 -30.58
C ILE A 142 -12.56 12.68 -30.14
N VAL A 143 -13.61 12.38 -29.38
CA VAL A 143 -14.43 13.39 -28.69
C VAL A 143 -13.84 13.62 -27.31
N ILE A 144 -12.96 14.62 -27.20
CA ILE A 144 -12.24 14.94 -25.95
C ILE A 144 -13.20 15.20 -24.78
N LEU A 145 -14.37 15.76 -25.07
CA LEU A 145 -15.36 16.12 -24.05
C LEU A 145 -15.87 14.90 -23.27
N ASP A 146 -15.94 13.72 -23.88
CA ASP A 146 -16.44 12.50 -23.22
C ASP A 146 -15.45 11.98 -22.17
N TYR A 147 -14.16 12.05 -22.48
CA TYR A 147 -13.10 11.79 -21.52
C TYR A 147 -13.09 12.82 -20.39
N ILE A 148 -13.21 14.12 -20.71
CA ILE A 148 -13.22 15.18 -19.70
C ILE A 148 -14.40 15.04 -18.74
N ARG A 149 -15.61 14.73 -19.25
CA ARG A 149 -16.79 14.52 -18.40
C ARG A 149 -16.59 13.37 -17.42
N SER A 150 -16.01 12.27 -17.89
CA SER A 150 -15.70 11.10 -17.04
C SER A 150 -14.67 11.46 -15.96
N ILE A 151 -13.59 12.17 -16.31
CA ILE A 151 -12.61 12.66 -15.34
C ILE A 151 -13.27 13.59 -14.32
N LEU A 152 -14.06 14.56 -14.78
CA LEU A 152 -14.61 15.62 -13.94
C LEU A 152 -15.63 15.09 -12.94
N PHE A 153 -16.55 14.23 -13.39
CA PHE A 153 -17.67 13.78 -12.58
C PHE A 153 -17.42 12.46 -11.86
N LEU A 154 -16.55 11.58 -12.37
CA LEU A 154 -16.24 10.31 -11.73
C LEU A 154 -14.88 10.35 -11.03
N THR A 155 -13.83 10.72 -11.75
CA THR A 155 -12.46 10.58 -11.24
C THR A 155 -12.07 11.62 -10.18
N ILE A 156 -12.29 12.91 -10.45
CA ILE A 156 -11.86 14.00 -9.55
C ILE A 156 -12.41 13.85 -8.11
N PRO A 157 -13.71 13.54 -7.89
CA PRO A 157 -14.25 13.38 -6.54
C PRO A 157 -13.51 12.35 -5.69
N TYR A 158 -13.27 11.14 -6.23
CA TYR A 158 -12.57 10.11 -5.47
C TYR A 158 -11.08 10.42 -5.32
N LEU A 159 -10.43 11.07 -6.31
CA LEU A 159 -9.03 11.49 -6.18
C LEU A 159 -8.84 12.54 -5.07
N LEU A 160 -9.78 13.46 -4.90
CA LEU A 160 -9.76 14.43 -3.81
C LEU A 160 -9.92 13.75 -2.45
N ILE A 161 -10.86 12.80 -2.33
CA ILE A 161 -11.01 12.00 -1.12
C ILE A 161 -9.73 11.21 -0.82
N LEU A 162 -9.15 10.55 -1.82
CA LEU A 162 -7.91 9.79 -1.67
C LEU A 162 -6.76 10.68 -1.20
N ALA A 163 -6.58 11.84 -1.83
CA ALA A 163 -5.58 12.81 -1.43
C ALA A 163 -5.79 13.30 0.02
N ALA A 164 -7.03 13.56 0.42
CA ALA A 164 -7.35 13.93 1.81
C ALA A 164 -7.08 12.79 2.80
N LEU A 165 -7.46 11.55 2.45
CA LEU A 165 -7.24 10.36 3.28
C LEU A 165 -5.74 10.08 3.47
N THR A 166 -4.92 10.20 2.42
CA THR A 166 -3.45 10.01 2.54
C THR A 166 -2.83 10.96 3.57
N VAL A 167 -3.31 12.21 3.62
CA VAL A 167 -2.86 13.21 4.59
C VAL A 167 -3.41 12.93 5.98
N LEU A 168 -4.70 12.61 6.10
CA LEU A 168 -5.32 12.27 7.39
C LEU A 168 -4.63 11.07 8.06
N PHE A 169 -4.44 9.98 7.31
CA PHE A 169 -3.79 8.76 7.78
C PHE A 169 -2.31 8.96 8.17
N ASP A 170 -1.69 10.05 7.70
CA ASP A 170 -0.32 10.41 8.03
C ASP A 170 -0.23 11.34 9.25
N VAL A 171 -1.33 11.98 9.64
CA VAL A 171 -1.39 12.88 10.81
C VAL A 171 -1.93 12.17 12.05
N VAL A 172 -2.90 11.27 11.88
CA VAL A 172 -3.57 10.59 13.02
C VAL A 172 -2.62 9.62 13.73
N PRO A 173 -2.43 9.74 15.07
CA PRO A 173 -1.65 8.79 15.85
C PRO A 173 -2.16 7.35 15.69
N GLY A 174 -1.25 6.38 15.61
CA GLY A 174 -1.59 4.97 15.39
C GLY A 174 -1.90 4.60 13.94
N MET A 175 -2.48 5.52 13.15
CA MET A 175 -2.74 5.27 11.72
C MET A 175 -1.45 5.29 10.92
N LYS A 176 -0.42 6.08 11.27
CA LYS A 176 0.85 6.27 10.52
C LYS A 176 1.57 4.97 10.11
N GLY A 177 1.38 3.88 10.85
CA GLY A 177 2.06 2.59 10.62
C GLY A 177 1.21 1.54 9.92
N VAL A 178 1.58 0.27 10.14
CA VAL A 178 0.97 -0.92 9.52
C VAL A 178 -0.54 -0.99 9.72
N PHE A 179 -1.03 -0.67 10.92
CA PHE A 179 -2.46 -0.71 11.22
C PHE A 179 -3.28 0.16 10.25
N GLY A 180 -2.82 1.37 9.95
CA GLY A 180 -3.50 2.22 9.00
C GLY A 180 -3.40 1.73 7.55
N ASN A 181 -2.40 0.92 7.19
CA ASN A 181 -2.33 0.32 5.86
C ASN A 181 -3.34 -0.82 5.72
N VAL A 182 -3.43 -1.69 6.73
CA VAL A 182 -4.46 -2.75 6.80
C VAL A 182 -5.87 -2.14 6.80
N LEU A 183 -6.11 -1.13 7.64
CA LEU A 183 -7.41 -0.46 7.70
C LEU A 183 -7.80 0.18 6.36
N PHE A 184 -6.86 0.84 5.68
CA PHE A 184 -7.13 1.42 4.36
C PHE A 184 -7.44 0.35 3.31
N PHE A 185 -6.76 -0.79 3.36
CA PHE A 185 -7.07 -1.92 2.49
C PHE A 185 -8.47 -2.48 2.76
N VAL A 186 -8.83 -2.71 4.02
CA VAL A 186 -10.19 -3.15 4.40
C VAL A 186 -11.24 -2.15 3.92
N LEU A 187 -11.00 -0.85 4.12
CA LEU A 187 -11.87 0.22 3.61
C LEU A 187 -11.99 0.17 2.09
N THR A 188 -10.88 -0.10 1.39
CA THR A 188 -10.86 -0.22 -0.08
C THR A 188 -11.73 -1.36 -0.56
N ILE A 189 -11.58 -2.55 0.02
CA ILE A 189 -12.41 -3.71 -0.33
C ILE A 189 -13.88 -3.41 -0.03
N ALA A 190 -14.19 -2.86 1.15
CA ALA A 190 -15.57 -2.51 1.51
C ALA A 190 -16.19 -1.50 0.53
N LEU A 191 -15.48 -0.44 0.16
CA LEU A 191 -15.97 0.57 -0.78
C LEU A 191 -16.15 0.00 -2.19
N LEU A 192 -15.20 -0.80 -2.68
CA LEU A 192 -15.31 -1.46 -3.98
C LEU A 192 -16.47 -2.45 -4.02
N SER A 193 -16.62 -3.27 -2.98
CA SER A 193 -17.73 -4.23 -2.87
C SER A 193 -19.09 -3.53 -2.83
N VAL A 194 -19.22 -2.43 -2.08
CA VAL A 194 -20.48 -1.65 -2.06
C VAL A 194 -20.74 -1.00 -3.43
N SER A 195 -19.70 -0.49 -4.08
CA SER A 195 -19.80 0.16 -5.40
C SER A 195 -20.25 -0.81 -6.50
N THR A 196 -19.86 -2.09 -6.45
CA THR A 196 -20.24 -3.09 -7.45
C THR A 196 -21.50 -3.87 -7.08
N ALA A 197 -21.76 -4.14 -5.78
CA ALA A 197 -22.88 -4.98 -5.36
C ALA A 197 -24.20 -4.21 -5.25
N VAL A 198 -24.17 -2.93 -4.85
CA VAL A 198 -25.40 -2.13 -4.65
C VAL A 198 -25.76 -1.41 -5.94
N LYS A 199 -26.71 -2.00 -6.69
CA LYS A 199 -27.27 -1.39 -7.90
C LYS A 199 -27.88 -0.02 -7.59
N ASP A 200 -27.70 0.95 -8.50
CA ASP A 200 -28.24 2.31 -8.42
C ASP A 200 -27.91 3.10 -7.14
N ASN A 201 -26.77 2.80 -6.50
CA ASN A 201 -26.31 3.55 -5.33
C ASN A 201 -25.89 4.97 -5.69
N ARG A 202 -26.72 5.95 -5.31
CA ARG A 202 -26.48 7.38 -5.54
C ARG A 202 -25.26 7.93 -4.80
N TYR A 203 -24.86 7.29 -3.70
CA TYR A 203 -23.71 7.64 -2.87
C TYR A 203 -22.51 6.73 -3.15
N ASP A 204 -22.42 6.15 -4.34
CA ASP A 204 -21.21 5.43 -4.76
C ASP A 204 -20.05 6.42 -5.00
N LEU A 205 -19.03 6.36 -4.13
CA LEU A 205 -17.83 7.19 -4.23
C LEU A 205 -17.13 7.07 -5.60
N PHE A 206 -17.04 5.86 -6.14
CA PHE A 206 -16.33 5.58 -7.40
C PHE A 206 -17.25 5.74 -8.62
N GLY A 207 -18.55 5.50 -8.43
CA GLY A 207 -19.55 5.55 -9.49
C GLY A 207 -19.55 4.35 -10.42
N ILE A 208 -18.88 3.24 -10.04
CA ILE A 208 -18.79 2.01 -10.84
C ILE A 208 -20.19 1.46 -11.09
N GLY A 209 -21.02 1.31 -10.05
CA GLY A 209 -22.36 0.76 -10.21
C GLY A 209 -23.23 1.52 -11.21
N MET A 210 -23.12 2.86 -11.23
CA MET A 210 -23.80 3.70 -12.21
C MET A 210 -23.28 3.45 -13.63
N VAL A 211 -21.96 3.48 -13.83
CA VAL A 211 -21.34 3.24 -15.15
C VAL A 211 -21.75 1.88 -15.69
N LEU A 212 -21.65 0.82 -14.88
CA LEU A 212 -22.06 -0.53 -15.24
C LEU A 212 -23.55 -0.56 -15.63
N SER A 213 -24.42 0.09 -14.86
CA SER A 213 -25.86 0.12 -15.14
C SER A 213 -26.22 0.82 -16.45
N GLU A 214 -25.55 1.92 -16.80
CA GLU A 214 -25.78 2.66 -18.04
C GLU A 214 -25.22 1.92 -19.26
N MET A 215 -24.09 1.23 -19.12
CA MET A 215 -23.55 0.36 -20.16
C MET A 215 -24.49 -0.82 -20.44
N VAL A 216 -24.99 -1.49 -19.38
CA VAL A 216 -26.00 -2.56 -19.50
C VAL A 216 -27.28 -2.04 -20.15
N ARG A 217 -27.76 -0.86 -19.76
CA ARG A 217 -28.96 -0.24 -20.34
C ARG A 217 -28.77 0.07 -21.83
N GLY A 218 -27.61 0.60 -22.21
CA GLY A 218 -27.25 0.86 -23.61
C GLY A 218 -27.24 -0.41 -24.45
N ALA A 219 -26.64 -1.49 -23.93
CA ALA A 219 -26.62 -2.77 -24.62
C ALA A 219 -28.01 -3.39 -24.76
N ARG A 220 -28.85 -3.34 -23.70
CA ARG A 220 -30.23 -3.86 -23.73
C ARG A 220 -31.12 -3.13 -24.73
N ALA A 221 -30.87 -1.84 -24.99
CA ALA A 221 -31.60 -1.08 -25.99
C ALA A 221 -31.36 -1.57 -27.43
N VAL A 222 -30.18 -2.15 -27.69
CA VAL A 222 -29.79 -2.69 -29.01
C VAL A 222 -30.05 -4.20 -29.10
N TYR A 223 -29.82 -4.93 -28.01
CA TYR A 223 -29.97 -6.38 -27.90
C TYR A 223 -31.00 -6.73 -26.81
N PRO A 224 -32.31 -6.57 -27.08
CA PRO A 224 -33.36 -6.83 -26.09
C PRO A 224 -33.53 -8.32 -25.76
N ASP A 225 -33.11 -9.21 -26.67
CA ASP A 225 -33.31 -10.67 -26.55
C ASP A 225 -32.28 -11.36 -25.64
N ILE A 226 -31.20 -10.66 -25.25
CA ILE A 226 -30.15 -11.20 -24.38
C ILE A 226 -30.44 -10.81 -22.93
N SER A 227 -30.47 -11.79 -22.03
CA SER A 227 -30.72 -11.58 -20.59
C SER A 227 -29.52 -10.93 -19.90
N LEU A 228 -29.38 -9.62 -20.06
CA LEU A 228 -28.32 -8.83 -19.44
C LEU A 228 -28.67 -8.46 -18.00
N GLU A 229 -28.25 -9.28 -17.02
CA GLU A 229 -28.54 -9.05 -15.59
C GLU A 229 -27.50 -8.17 -14.88
N SER A 230 -26.22 -8.25 -15.29
CA SER A 230 -25.13 -7.45 -14.74
C SER A 230 -23.89 -7.48 -15.63
N GLY A 231 -23.19 -6.34 -15.74
CA GLY A 231 -21.85 -6.27 -16.30
C GLY A 231 -20.79 -6.43 -15.21
N SER A 232 -19.61 -6.95 -15.56
CA SER A 232 -18.49 -7.07 -14.63
C SER A 232 -17.15 -6.76 -15.31
N LEU A 233 -16.14 -6.48 -14.49
CA LEU A 233 -14.78 -6.20 -14.95
C LEU A 233 -13.85 -7.31 -14.50
N GLY A 234 -13.02 -7.80 -15.40
CA GLY A 234 -12.16 -8.96 -15.16
C GLY A 234 -11.40 -9.35 -16.42
N TYR A 235 -10.74 -10.51 -16.38
CA TYR A 235 -10.19 -11.12 -17.58
C TYR A 235 -11.12 -12.26 -17.98
N TYR A 236 -11.74 -12.15 -19.14
CA TYR A 236 -12.69 -13.14 -19.65
C TYR A 236 -12.18 -13.70 -20.98
N PRO A 237 -11.72 -14.97 -21.02
CA PRO A 237 -11.32 -15.59 -22.27
C PRO A 237 -12.54 -15.80 -23.18
N MET A 238 -12.37 -15.55 -24.46
CA MET A 238 -13.43 -15.65 -25.46
C MET A 238 -12.96 -16.47 -26.66
N ALA A 239 -13.83 -17.37 -27.13
CA ALA A 239 -13.59 -18.16 -28.33
C ALA A 239 -13.99 -17.41 -29.62
N GLU A 240 -14.99 -16.53 -29.52
CA GLU A 240 -15.54 -15.78 -30.64
C GLU A 240 -15.47 -14.27 -30.36
N ALA A 241 -15.44 -13.46 -31.42
CA ALA A 241 -15.40 -12.01 -31.28
C ALA A 241 -16.74 -11.49 -30.71
N PRO A 242 -16.71 -10.52 -29.77
CA PRO A 242 -17.92 -10.00 -29.16
C PRO A 242 -18.78 -9.23 -30.17
N SER A 243 -20.10 -9.28 -29.98
CA SER A 243 -21.03 -8.42 -30.72
C SER A 243 -20.88 -6.98 -30.25
N THR A 244 -20.82 -6.02 -31.17
CA THR A 244 -20.53 -4.62 -30.85
C THR A 244 -21.68 -3.66 -31.11
N PHE A 245 -21.76 -2.59 -30.31
CA PHE A 245 -22.72 -1.51 -30.51
C PHE A 245 -22.12 -0.13 -30.21
N VAL A 246 -22.70 0.92 -30.78
CA VAL A 246 -22.31 2.31 -30.48
C VAL A 246 -22.95 2.71 -29.16
N TRP A 247 -22.13 3.09 -28.19
CA TRP A 247 -22.60 3.64 -26.91
C TRP A 247 -22.34 5.15 -26.85
N GLU A 248 -23.39 5.93 -26.64
CA GLU A 248 -23.37 7.42 -26.61
C GLU A 248 -22.87 7.99 -25.27
N GLY A 249 -22.58 7.14 -24.28
CA GLY A 249 -22.08 7.55 -22.98
C GLY A 249 -23.17 7.69 -21.92
N ILE A 250 -22.82 8.41 -20.85
CA ILE A 250 -23.63 8.53 -19.64
C ILE A 250 -24.52 9.76 -19.72
N GLY A 251 -25.82 9.59 -19.47
CA GLY A 251 -26.74 10.69 -19.23
C GLY A 251 -26.48 11.35 -17.87
N TRP A 252 -25.65 12.41 -17.84
CA TRP A 252 -25.30 13.11 -16.61
C TRP A 252 -26.51 13.84 -16.02
N SER A 253 -27.14 13.24 -15.00
CA SER A 253 -28.26 13.86 -14.29
C SER A 253 -27.75 14.92 -13.30
N GLY A 254 -28.53 16.00 -13.11
CA GLY A 254 -28.20 17.05 -12.13
C GLY A 254 -28.07 16.49 -10.70
N ASP A 255 -28.90 15.51 -10.36
CA ASP A 255 -28.87 14.82 -9.06
C ASP A 255 -27.54 14.09 -8.85
N PHE A 256 -27.01 13.43 -9.87
CA PHE A 256 -25.72 12.75 -9.79
C PHE A 256 -24.57 13.75 -9.60
N ILE A 257 -24.58 14.85 -10.34
CA ILE A 257 -23.57 15.90 -10.20
C ILE A 257 -23.59 16.46 -8.77
N LEU A 258 -24.77 16.62 -8.17
CA LEU A 258 -24.91 17.06 -6.78
C LEU A 258 -24.27 16.08 -5.79
N THR A 259 -24.44 14.76 -5.97
CA THR A 259 -23.78 13.78 -5.08
C THR A 259 -22.26 13.80 -5.22
N ARG A 260 -21.72 14.15 -6.40
CA ARG A 260 -20.26 14.36 -6.59
C ARG A 260 -19.75 15.59 -5.85
N LEU A 261 -20.53 16.67 -5.81
CA LEU A 261 -20.20 17.85 -4.99
C LEU A 261 -20.18 17.52 -3.48
N VAL A 262 -21.05 16.62 -3.01
CA VAL A 262 -21.02 16.13 -1.62
C VAL A 262 -19.70 15.43 -1.30
N TRP A 263 -19.19 14.59 -2.20
CA TRP A 263 -17.89 13.94 -2.03
C TRP A 263 -16.71 14.94 -2.03
N ILE A 264 -16.77 15.96 -2.89
CA ILE A 264 -15.78 17.05 -2.86
C ILE A 264 -15.82 17.80 -1.52
N GLY A 265 -17.02 18.06 -1.00
CA GLY A 265 -17.21 18.63 0.35
C GLY A 265 -16.66 17.74 1.46
N ALA A 266 -16.89 16.44 1.38
CA ALA A 266 -16.33 15.46 2.32
C ALA A 266 -14.80 15.44 2.31
N ALA A 267 -14.16 15.58 1.13
CA ALA A 267 -12.71 15.71 1.04
C ALA A 267 -12.20 16.96 1.76
N ALA A 268 -12.89 18.10 1.60
CA ALA A 268 -12.55 19.32 2.32
C ALA A 268 -12.69 19.15 3.86
N ILE A 269 -13.73 18.46 4.32
CA ILE A 269 -13.92 18.14 5.74
C ILE A 269 -12.76 17.26 6.26
N LEU A 270 -12.35 16.23 5.51
CA LEU A 270 -11.21 15.38 5.90
C LEU A 270 -9.91 16.18 6.04
N VAL A 271 -9.66 17.13 5.12
CA VAL A 271 -8.51 18.05 5.18
C VAL A 271 -8.58 18.96 6.42
N LEU A 272 -9.77 19.48 6.75
CA LEU A 272 -9.97 20.28 7.96
C LEU A 272 -9.72 19.46 9.23
N VAL A 273 -10.28 18.24 9.30
CA VAL A 273 -10.05 17.30 10.41
C VAL A 273 -8.55 16.99 10.56
N ALA A 274 -7.86 16.69 9.45
CA ALA A 274 -6.42 16.48 9.47
C ALA A 274 -5.65 17.72 10.00
N SER A 275 -6.07 18.92 9.63
CA SER A 275 -5.48 20.17 10.14
C SER A 275 -5.69 20.38 11.64
N LEU A 276 -6.83 19.96 12.18
CA LEU A 276 -7.10 20.07 13.62
C LEU A 276 -6.21 19.13 14.44
N ILE A 277 -6.00 17.91 13.94
CA ILE A 277 -5.17 16.88 14.58
C ILE A 277 -3.67 17.20 14.43
N PHE A 278 -3.28 17.89 13.35
CA PHE A 278 -1.89 18.19 13.05
C PHE A 278 -1.24 19.08 14.13
N ASN A 279 -0.20 18.55 14.77
CA ASN A 279 0.49 19.21 15.88
C ASN A 279 1.73 20.03 15.47
N ARG A 280 1.95 20.25 14.16
CA ARG A 280 3.06 21.07 13.63
C ARG A 280 4.44 20.67 14.17
N PHE A 281 4.70 19.36 14.21
CA PHE A 281 5.98 18.79 14.66
C PHE A 281 6.42 19.24 16.07
N ARG A 282 5.47 19.61 16.95
CA ARG A 282 5.78 19.93 18.36
C ARG A 282 6.22 18.68 19.11
N ASP A 283 7.49 18.65 19.48
CA ASP A 283 8.07 17.59 20.31
C ASP A 283 7.40 17.55 21.70
N GLU A 284 7.08 16.34 22.18
CA GLU A 284 6.54 16.13 23.53
C GLU A 284 7.58 16.48 24.61
N ARG A 285 8.88 16.34 24.30
CA ARG A 285 9.96 16.86 25.15
C ARG A 285 9.89 18.36 25.31
N SER A 286 9.61 19.11 24.24
CA SER A 286 9.41 20.56 24.32
C SER A 286 8.18 20.93 25.15
N ARG A 287 7.14 20.09 25.18
CA ARG A 287 5.97 20.26 26.06
C ARG A 287 6.29 20.00 27.54
N MET A 288 7.11 18.99 27.85
CA MET A 288 7.57 18.76 29.22
C MET A 288 8.45 19.92 29.70
N ILE A 289 9.42 20.36 28.89
CA ILE A 289 10.31 21.49 29.21
C ILE A 289 9.51 22.80 29.40
N ALA A 290 8.50 23.05 28.56
CA ALA A 290 7.63 24.22 28.69
C ALA A 290 6.67 24.14 29.89
N LYS A 291 6.19 22.94 30.26
CA LYS A 291 5.34 22.75 31.45
C LYS A 291 6.10 22.83 32.77
N THR A 292 7.39 22.52 32.78
CA THR A 292 8.23 22.64 33.99
C THR A 292 8.60 24.08 34.37
N GLY A 293 8.14 25.10 33.63
CA GLY A 293 8.05 26.48 34.11
C GLY A 293 9.35 27.09 34.64
N THR A 294 10.51 26.53 34.33
CA THR A 294 11.80 27.12 34.66
C THR A 294 12.25 27.89 33.43
N THR A 295 11.89 29.17 33.42
CA THR A 295 12.59 30.19 32.62
C THR A 295 14.05 30.19 33.07
N GLY A 296 14.81 29.37 32.39
CA GLY A 296 16.20 29.10 32.68
C GLY A 296 16.59 28.00 31.75
N TYR A 297 17.05 28.36 30.54
CA TYR A 297 18.19 27.63 30.03
C TYR A 297 19.15 27.55 31.23
N PRO A 298 19.61 26.37 31.69
CA PRO A 298 20.79 26.39 32.53
C PRO A 298 21.81 27.11 31.67
N ALA A 299 22.09 28.38 32.00
CA ALA A 299 23.27 29.03 31.51
C ALA A 299 24.35 28.02 31.84
N ILE A 300 24.92 27.39 30.81
CA ILE A 300 26.10 26.56 31.01
C ILE A 300 27.02 27.52 31.76
N PRO A 301 27.33 27.26 33.04
CA PRO A 301 28.11 28.21 33.82
C PRO A 301 29.35 28.51 32.99
N ALA A 302 29.63 29.79 32.72
CA ALA A 302 30.79 30.15 31.89
C ALA A 302 32.11 29.54 32.46
N GLU A 303 32.11 29.14 33.74
CA GLU A 303 33.15 28.34 34.38
C GLU A 303 33.34 26.93 33.81
N ARG A 304 32.33 26.29 33.19
CA ARG A 304 32.47 24.99 32.50
C ARG A 304 33.03 25.10 31.08
N LEU A 305 33.27 26.33 30.60
CA LEU A 305 34.05 26.61 29.39
C LEU A 305 35.52 26.95 29.73
N SER A 306 35.95 26.74 30.98
CA SER A 306 37.37 26.53 31.23
C SER A 306 37.74 25.20 30.57
N VAL A 307 38.40 25.25 29.42
CA VAL A 307 39.02 24.08 28.79
C VAL A 307 40.10 23.60 29.76
N PRO A 308 39.91 22.51 30.52
CA PRO A 308 41.00 21.94 31.27
C PRO A 308 41.96 21.38 30.21
N GLY A 309 43.25 21.70 30.34
CA GLY A 309 44.28 21.43 29.34
C GLY A 309 44.07 20.14 28.56
N THR A 310 44.03 20.30 27.24
CA THR A 310 44.30 19.36 26.14
C THR A 310 44.54 17.89 26.50
N SER A 311 43.60 17.26 27.21
CA SER A 311 43.41 15.81 27.10
C SER A 311 42.32 15.64 26.06
N VAL A 312 42.76 15.48 24.80
CA VAL A 312 41.88 14.92 23.78
C VAL A 312 41.29 13.67 24.42
N PRO A 313 39.96 13.55 24.61
CA PRO A 313 39.39 12.33 25.18
C PRO A 313 39.84 11.19 24.28
N SER A 314 40.77 10.38 24.80
CA SER A 314 41.29 9.21 24.14
C SER A 314 40.07 8.32 23.91
N LEU A 315 39.64 8.22 22.65
CA LEU A 315 38.61 7.28 22.28
C LEU A 315 39.11 5.90 22.71
N SER A 316 38.34 5.23 23.57
CA SER A 316 38.67 3.88 24.02
C SER A 316 38.98 3.02 22.79
N PRO A 317 40.12 2.31 22.75
CA PRO A 317 40.49 1.50 21.60
C PRO A 317 39.36 0.50 21.30
N VAL A 318 38.95 0.43 20.03
CA VAL A 318 37.89 -0.46 19.58
C VAL A 318 38.33 -1.89 19.84
N THR A 319 37.71 -2.55 20.82
CA THR A 319 37.96 -3.96 21.10
C THR A 319 37.23 -4.80 20.05
N VAL A 320 37.94 -5.15 18.98
CA VAL A 320 37.40 -6.01 17.91
C VAL A 320 37.30 -7.44 18.43
N SER A 321 36.16 -7.82 18.98
CA SER A 321 35.85 -9.23 19.25
C SER A 321 35.61 -9.96 17.93
N LYS A 322 36.54 -10.86 17.57
CA LYS A 322 36.43 -11.67 16.34
C LYS A 322 35.32 -12.73 16.39
N ARG A 323 34.66 -12.94 17.53
CA ARG A 323 33.63 -13.99 17.71
C ARG A 323 32.26 -13.40 18.05
N ILE A 324 31.58 -12.89 17.03
CA ILE A 324 30.15 -12.57 17.14
C ILE A 324 29.36 -13.89 17.17
N GLN A 325 28.86 -14.27 18.34
CA GLN A 325 27.99 -15.42 18.50
C GLN A 325 26.60 -15.14 17.94
N LEU A 326 26.15 -15.96 16.98
CA LEU A 326 24.88 -15.76 16.26
C LEU A 326 23.67 -15.75 17.19
N PHE A 327 23.67 -16.59 18.22
CA PHE A 327 22.58 -16.68 19.20
C PHE A 327 22.30 -15.33 19.90
N TRP A 328 23.34 -14.64 20.36
CA TRP A 328 23.18 -13.32 21.00
C TRP A 328 22.72 -12.26 20.01
N LEU A 329 23.13 -12.37 18.75
CA LEU A 329 22.65 -11.49 17.69
C LEU A 329 21.16 -11.70 17.41
N ILE A 330 20.70 -12.95 17.33
CA ILE A 330 19.27 -13.29 17.21
C ILE A 330 18.49 -12.74 18.40
N ARG A 331 18.97 -12.95 19.63
CA ARG A 331 18.32 -12.42 20.84
C ARG A 331 18.22 -10.89 20.81
N GLY A 332 19.28 -10.21 20.36
CA GLY A 332 19.29 -8.76 20.19
C GLY A 332 18.30 -8.29 19.13
N GLU A 333 18.24 -8.97 17.99
CA GLU A 333 17.29 -8.71 16.91
C GLU A 333 15.84 -8.90 17.37
N CYS A 334 15.51 -10.01 18.05
CA CYS A 334 14.19 -10.24 18.63
C CYS A 334 13.81 -9.15 19.63
N LYS A 335 14.74 -8.75 20.51
CA LYS A 335 14.48 -7.67 21.48
C LYS A 335 14.20 -6.34 20.78
N MET A 336 14.94 -6.02 19.72
CA MET A 336 14.72 -4.80 18.95
C MET A 336 13.39 -4.84 18.17
N MET A 337 13.00 -5.99 17.63
CA MET A 337 11.72 -6.18 16.95
C MET A 337 10.52 -5.99 17.88
N LEU A 338 10.63 -6.44 19.14
CA LEU A 338 9.60 -6.24 20.16
C LEU A 338 9.62 -4.84 20.78
N SER A 339 10.76 -4.14 20.72
CA SER A 339 10.88 -2.81 21.28
C SER A 339 9.98 -1.82 20.53
N GLY A 340 9.03 -1.22 21.25
CA GLY A 340 8.03 -0.32 20.69
C GLY A 340 6.67 -0.95 20.41
N MET A 341 6.49 -2.26 20.65
CA MET A 341 5.17 -2.88 20.58
C MET A 341 4.34 -2.53 21.84
N PRO A 342 3.07 -2.12 21.67
CA PRO A 342 2.19 -1.82 22.79
C PRO A 342 1.80 -3.10 23.56
N LEU A 343 1.42 -2.95 24.82
CA LEU A 343 1.09 -4.10 25.68
C LEU A 343 -0.09 -4.93 25.13
N TRP A 344 -1.09 -4.29 24.53
CA TRP A 344 -2.24 -4.97 23.92
C TRP A 344 -1.84 -5.96 22.81
N TRP A 345 -0.75 -5.68 22.08
CA TRP A 345 -0.28 -6.54 21.00
C TRP A 345 0.12 -7.94 21.51
N HIS A 346 0.70 -8.00 22.71
CA HIS A 346 1.08 -9.27 23.34
C HIS A 346 -0.14 -10.10 23.73
N PHE A 347 -1.20 -9.47 24.24
CA PHE A 347 -2.47 -10.14 24.52
C PHE A 347 -3.13 -10.67 23.26
N THR A 348 -3.10 -9.91 22.16
CA THR A 348 -3.63 -10.39 20.87
C THR A 348 -2.83 -11.58 20.33
N VAL A 349 -1.52 -11.68 20.58
CA VAL A 349 -0.72 -12.84 20.18
C VAL A 349 -1.11 -14.07 20.98
N ALA A 350 -1.26 -13.93 22.30
CA ALA A 350 -1.72 -15.02 23.15
C ALA A 350 -3.12 -15.50 22.74
N ALA A 351 -4.04 -14.57 22.46
CA ALA A 351 -5.38 -14.90 21.98
C ALA A 351 -5.36 -15.61 20.61
N ALA A 352 -4.50 -15.18 19.68
CA ALA A 352 -4.35 -15.82 18.37
C ALA A 352 -3.83 -17.27 18.48
N ILE A 353 -2.90 -17.54 19.40
CA ILE A 353 -2.39 -18.88 19.67
C ILE A 353 -3.52 -19.79 20.18
N VAL A 354 -4.31 -19.31 21.15
CA VAL A 354 -5.45 -20.07 21.69
C VAL A 354 -6.51 -20.28 20.62
N LEU A 355 -6.84 -19.25 19.83
CA LEU A 355 -7.81 -19.34 18.75
C LEU A 355 -7.35 -20.35 17.69
N GLY A 356 -6.09 -20.31 17.28
CA GLY A 356 -5.53 -21.26 16.31
C GLY A 356 -5.58 -22.72 16.78
N LEU A 357 -5.58 -22.95 18.08
CA LEU A 357 -5.71 -24.29 18.67
C LEU A 357 -7.16 -24.79 18.74
N VAL A 358 -8.16 -23.91 18.82
CA VAL A 358 -9.56 -24.28 19.12
C VAL A 358 -10.52 -24.05 17.92
N ALA A 359 -10.20 -23.11 17.03
CA ALA A 359 -11.13 -22.61 16.03
C ALA A 359 -11.23 -23.45 14.74
N LEU A 360 -10.55 -24.58 14.67
CA LEU A 360 -10.58 -25.49 13.52
C LEU A 360 -11.45 -26.70 13.88
N PRO A 361 -12.66 -26.83 13.31
CA PRO A 361 -13.49 -28.02 13.54
C PRO A 361 -12.87 -29.23 12.84
N GLY A 362 -12.64 -30.30 13.59
CA GLY A 362 -12.03 -31.49 13.02
C GLY A 362 -12.83 -32.13 11.88
N GLY A 363 -12.11 -32.47 10.81
CA GLY A 363 -12.65 -33.16 9.63
C GLY A 363 -13.20 -32.26 8.52
N GLN A 364 -13.10 -30.94 8.63
CA GLN A 364 -13.41 -29.99 7.55
C GLN A 364 -12.17 -29.23 7.08
N ALA A 365 -12.20 -28.77 5.82
CA ALA A 365 -11.13 -27.92 5.30
C ALA A 365 -10.94 -26.68 6.20
N PRO A 366 -9.70 -26.25 6.47
CA PRO A 366 -9.45 -25.12 7.35
C PRO A 366 -10.12 -23.85 6.83
N SER A 367 -10.79 -23.13 7.71
CA SER A 367 -11.46 -21.88 7.32
C SER A 367 -10.43 -20.84 6.84
N PRO A 368 -10.63 -20.17 5.68
CA PRO A 368 -9.78 -19.08 5.19
C PRO A 368 -9.46 -18.01 6.24
N TRP A 369 -10.41 -17.78 7.15
CA TRP A 369 -10.33 -16.79 8.20
C TRP A 369 -9.20 -17.04 9.20
N ILE A 370 -8.68 -18.27 9.31
CA ILE A 370 -7.53 -18.56 10.18
C ILE A 370 -6.28 -17.78 9.77
N SER A 371 -6.16 -17.43 8.49
CA SER A 371 -5.07 -16.63 7.93
C SER A 371 -4.96 -15.24 8.57
N LEU A 372 -6.04 -14.73 9.18
CA LEU A 372 -6.03 -13.44 9.88
C LEU A 372 -4.97 -13.36 10.99
N ILE A 373 -4.59 -14.47 11.61
CA ILE A 373 -3.56 -14.48 12.66
C ILE A 373 -2.20 -13.98 12.13
N LEU A 374 -1.95 -14.10 10.82
CA LEU A 374 -0.70 -13.66 10.19
C LEU A 374 -0.63 -12.14 9.97
N PHE A 375 -1.73 -11.40 10.11
CA PHE A 375 -1.65 -9.92 10.16
C PHE A 375 -1.01 -9.42 11.46
N LEU A 376 -1.01 -10.24 12.51
CA LEU A 376 -0.52 -9.83 13.81
C LEU A 376 1.01 -9.61 13.88
N PRO A 377 1.86 -10.49 13.31
CA PRO A 377 3.30 -10.25 13.19
C PRO A 377 3.68 -9.30 12.04
N LEU A 378 2.73 -8.80 11.24
CA LEU A 378 2.99 -7.85 10.15
C LEU A 378 3.78 -6.60 10.58
N PRO A 379 3.54 -5.97 11.75
CA PRO A 379 4.36 -4.87 12.25
C PRO A 379 5.80 -5.25 12.60
N ILE A 380 6.10 -6.53 12.83
CA ILE A 380 7.46 -7.04 13.03
C ILE A 380 8.12 -7.27 11.67
N TRP A 381 7.46 -8.05 10.80
CA TRP A 381 7.98 -8.43 9.49
C TRP A 381 8.28 -7.22 8.62
N SER A 382 7.39 -6.23 8.61
CA SER A 382 7.56 -5.01 7.81
C SER A 382 8.81 -4.20 8.12
N GLN A 383 9.41 -4.34 9.31
CA GLN A 383 10.65 -3.65 9.67
C GLN A 383 11.90 -4.42 9.24
N MET A 384 11.76 -5.70 8.90
CA MET A 384 12.87 -6.55 8.49
C MET A 384 13.55 -5.95 7.26
N GLY A 385 14.87 -5.92 7.29
CA GLY A 385 15.68 -5.45 6.14
C GLY A 385 15.71 -3.94 5.89
N CYS A 386 14.86 -3.14 6.53
CA CYS A 386 14.79 -1.69 6.31
C CYS A 386 14.94 -0.84 7.59
N ARG A 387 14.88 -1.45 8.79
CA ARG A 387 14.92 -0.73 10.07
C ARG A 387 16.14 0.19 10.21
N GLU A 388 17.33 -0.27 9.83
CA GLU A 388 18.56 0.52 10.01
C GLU A 388 18.65 1.69 9.04
N LYS A 389 18.19 1.51 7.81
CA LYS A 389 18.07 2.61 6.85
C LYS A 389 17.06 3.64 7.35
N TYR A 390 15.92 3.17 7.87
CA TYR A 390 14.88 4.03 8.42
C TYR A 390 15.36 4.84 9.64
N CYS A 391 16.17 4.25 10.51
CA CYS A 391 16.72 4.88 11.71
C CYS A 391 18.07 5.59 11.49
N PHE A 392 18.58 5.67 10.26
CA PHE A 392 19.90 6.24 9.94
C PHE A 392 21.08 5.58 10.68
N THR A 393 20.95 4.29 11.02
CA THR A 393 22.00 3.52 11.73
C THR A 393 22.70 2.50 10.83
N GLN A 394 22.41 2.51 9.52
CA GLN A 394 22.94 1.52 8.57
C GLN A 394 24.47 1.45 8.59
N GLU A 395 25.17 2.59 8.57
CA GLU A 395 26.65 2.65 8.54
C GLU A 395 27.30 2.17 9.86
N LEU A 396 26.63 2.42 10.99
CA LEU A 396 27.11 1.95 12.29
C LEU A 396 26.99 0.42 12.41
N VAL A 397 25.92 -0.14 11.85
CA VAL A 397 25.69 -1.58 11.93
C VAL A 397 26.51 -2.35 10.89
N SER A 398 26.69 -1.79 9.68
CA SER A 398 27.52 -2.42 8.63
C SER A 398 29.00 -2.52 9.04
N SER A 399 29.51 -1.52 9.76
CA SER A 399 30.89 -1.53 10.29
C SER A 399 31.11 -2.47 11.48
N SER A 400 30.05 -2.75 12.25
CA SER A 400 30.15 -3.54 13.49
C SER A 400 29.88 -5.04 13.31
N CYS A 401 29.13 -5.45 12.28
CA CYS A 401 28.71 -6.85 12.11
C CYS A 401 28.76 -7.28 10.63
N PRO A 402 29.31 -8.47 10.30
CA PRO A 402 29.26 -9.00 8.95
C PRO A 402 27.82 -9.10 8.42
N ALA A 403 27.59 -8.57 7.21
CA ALA A 403 26.26 -8.49 6.60
C ALA A 403 25.52 -9.84 6.58
N ILE A 404 26.24 -10.93 6.26
CA ILE A 404 25.66 -12.28 6.19
C ILE A 404 25.19 -12.81 7.55
N ARG A 405 25.93 -12.55 8.64
CA ARG A 405 25.51 -13.00 9.98
C ARG A 405 24.28 -12.25 10.43
N LYS A 406 24.22 -10.96 10.11
CA LYS A 406 23.05 -10.14 10.37
C LYS A 406 21.83 -10.57 9.56
N PHE A 407 22.02 -10.93 8.29
CA PHE A 407 20.96 -11.50 7.45
C PHE A 407 20.32 -12.70 8.12
N TRP A 408 21.13 -13.71 8.48
CA TRP A 408 20.63 -14.91 9.15
C TRP A 408 20.02 -14.61 10.51
N ALA A 409 20.60 -13.69 11.30
CA ALA A 409 20.01 -13.32 12.57
C ALA A 409 18.63 -12.68 12.42
N SER A 410 18.46 -11.78 11.44
CA SER A 410 17.18 -11.14 11.14
C SER A 410 16.17 -12.15 10.62
N TRP A 411 16.57 -13.02 9.69
CA TRP A 411 15.72 -14.08 9.14
C TRP A 411 15.25 -15.07 10.21
N CYS A 412 16.16 -15.60 11.04
CA CYS A 412 15.82 -16.49 12.16
C CYS A 412 14.89 -15.81 13.18
N SER A 413 15.08 -14.51 13.43
CA SER A 413 14.19 -13.75 14.33
C SER A 413 12.77 -13.62 13.76
N GLY A 414 12.66 -13.33 12.45
CA GLY A 414 11.37 -13.30 11.76
C GLY A 414 10.67 -14.65 11.80
N LEU A 415 11.40 -15.73 11.51
CA LEU A 415 10.90 -17.11 11.55
C LEU A 415 10.43 -17.49 12.97
N PHE A 416 11.18 -17.12 14.00
CA PHE A 416 10.80 -17.34 15.39
C PHE A 416 9.44 -16.73 15.73
N PHE A 417 9.20 -15.47 15.33
CA PHE A 417 7.89 -14.84 15.57
C PHE A 417 6.76 -15.46 14.74
N SER A 418 7.04 -15.85 13.49
CA SER A 418 6.07 -16.55 12.66
C SER A 418 5.64 -17.89 13.29
N LEU A 419 6.60 -18.66 13.80
CA LEU A 419 6.35 -19.92 14.52
C LEU A 419 5.62 -19.69 15.85
N LEU A 420 5.99 -18.65 16.59
CA LEU A 420 5.34 -18.32 17.86
C LEU A 420 3.85 -18.02 17.66
N VAL A 421 3.51 -17.12 16.74
CA VAL A 421 2.12 -16.75 16.45
C VAL A 421 1.32 -17.93 15.89
N SER A 422 1.97 -18.75 15.05
CA SER A 422 1.33 -19.90 14.40
C SER A 422 1.33 -21.17 15.26
N SER A 423 1.92 -21.16 16.46
CA SER A 423 2.11 -22.36 17.27
C SER A 423 0.79 -23.08 17.57
N GLY A 424 -0.30 -22.35 17.82
CA GLY A 424 -1.63 -22.93 18.02
C GLY A 424 -2.12 -23.74 16.82
N VAL A 425 -1.98 -23.19 15.61
CA VAL A 425 -2.39 -23.84 14.35
C VAL A 425 -1.54 -25.06 14.04
N ILE A 426 -0.23 -24.94 14.27
CA ILE A 426 0.72 -26.05 14.09
C ILE A 426 0.36 -27.21 15.02
N ILE A 427 0.13 -26.92 16.30
CA ILE A 427 -0.27 -27.94 17.29
C ILE A 427 -1.60 -28.58 16.86
N HIS A 428 -2.57 -27.78 16.43
CA HIS A 428 -3.85 -28.29 15.96
C HIS A 428 -3.71 -29.29 14.81
N PHE A 429 -3.03 -28.92 13.72
CA PHE A 429 -2.82 -29.83 12.59
C PHE A 429 -2.05 -31.10 12.97
N THR A 430 -1.11 -31.01 13.91
CA THR A 430 -0.44 -32.22 14.42
C THR A 430 -1.37 -33.14 15.22
N LEU A 431 -2.31 -32.59 16.00
CA LEU A 431 -3.28 -33.38 16.77
C LEU A 431 -4.30 -34.07 15.85
N GLU A 432 -4.70 -33.40 14.76
CA GLU A 432 -5.62 -33.97 13.77
C GLU A 432 -4.93 -34.88 12.74
N SER A 433 -3.61 -35.03 12.82
CA SER A 433 -2.80 -35.79 11.85
C SER A 433 -2.91 -35.28 10.41
N ASP A 434 -3.20 -34.00 10.22
CA ASP A 434 -3.28 -33.35 8.92
C ASP A 434 -1.88 -32.85 8.47
N TRP A 435 -1.07 -33.81 8.04
CA TRP A 435 0.31 -33.55 7.60
C TRP A 435 0.39 -32.66 6.36
N LEU A 436 -0.66 -32.69 5.51
CA LEU A 436 -0.67 -31.94 4.28
C LEU A 436 -0.79 -30.44 4.58
N HIS A 437 -1.83 -30.02 5.31
CA HIS A 437 -1.99 -28.61 5.67
C HIS A 437 -0.85 -28.10 6.58
N LEU A 438 -0.31 -28.97 7.44
CA LEU A 438 0.87 -28.63 8.24
C LEU A 438 2.07 -28.25 7.37
N ILE A 439 2.39 -29.03 6.33
CA ILE A 439 3.53 -28.74 5.45
C ILE A 439 3.30 -27.42 4.72
N HIS A 440 2.11 -27.18 4.18
CA HIS A 440 1.81 -25.91 3.50
C HIS A 440 1.91 -24.71 4.43
N TRP A 441 1.36 -24.82 5.64
CA TRP A 441 1.43 -23.77 6.65
C TRP A 441 2.88 -23.45 7.05
N LEU A 442 3.71 -24.48 7.25
CA LEU A 442 5.14 -24.32 7.53
C LEU A 442 5.90 -23.66 6.36
N MET A 443 5.58 -24.02 5.12
CA MET A 443 6.17 -23.35 3.95
C MET A 443 5.79 -21.88 3.89
N GLY A 444 4.52 -21.54 4.13
CA GLY A 444 4.05 -20.16 4.22
C GLY A 444 4.76 -19.36 5.31
N ILE A 445 4.94 -19.96 6.50
CA ILE A 445 5.66 -19.37 7.63
C ILE A 445 7.11 -19.02 7.30
N VAL A 446 7.78 -19.80 6.46
CA VAL A 446 9.16 -19.53 6.01
C VAL A 446 9.16 -18.51 4.87
N PHE A 447 8.20 -18.59 3.95
CA PHE A 447 8.08 -17.71 2.80
C PHE A 447 7.85 -16.25 3.21
N ILE A 448 6.90 -15.97 4.12
CA ILE A 448 6.54 -14.60 4.50
C ILE A 448 7.72 -13.77 5.06
N PRO A 449 8.46 -14.21 6.12
CA PRO A 449 9.59 -13.44 6.65
C PRO A 449 10.74 -13.34 5.66
N THR A 450 10.91 -14.32 4.77
CA THR A 450 11.88 -14.25 3.67
C THR A 450 11.51 -13.14 2.70
N LEU A 451 10.26 -13.09 2.26
CA LEU A 451 9.72 -12.04 1.40
C LEU A 451 9.88 -10.65 2.07
N ALA A 452 9.52 -10.54 3.35
CA ALA A 452 9.64 -9.31 4.13
C ALA A 452 11.07 -8.77 4.17
N LEU A 453 12.03 -9.64 4.47
CA LEU A 453 13.45 -9.29 4.59
C LEU A 453 14.02 -8.80 3.25
N VAL A 454 13.70 -9.50 2.16
CA VAL A 454 14.22 -9.17 0.82
C VAL A 454 13.60 -7.87 0.30
N LEU A 455 12.27 -7.73 0.37
CA LEU A 455 11.58 -6.51 -0.08
C LEU A 455 11.99 -5.29 0.75
N GLY A 456 12.16 -5.46 2.07
CA GLY A 456 12.66 -4.40 2.96
C GLY A 456 14.05 -3.94 2.57
N ARG A 457 14.95 -4.86 2.18
CA ARG A 457 16.33 -4.54 1.75
C ARG A 457 16.42 -3.87 0.38
N LEU A 458 15.59 -4.33 -0.57
CA LEU A 458 15.55 -3.80 -1.94
C LEU A 458 14.95 -2.40 -1.97
N SER A 459 13.77 -2.22 -1.36
CA SER A 459 13.08 -0.93 -1.35
C SER A 459 13.67 0.03 -0.32
N GLY A 460 14.22 -0.49 0.78
CA GLY A 460 14.60 0.32 1.93
C GLY A 460 13.41 0.95 2.66
N THR A 461 12.19 0.47 2.41
CA THR A 461 10.95 0.95 3.03
C THR A 461 10.10 -0.23 3.51
N ARG A 462 9.22 0.03 4.48
CA ARG A 462 8.27 -0.97 4.99
C ARG A 462 7.08 -1.17 4.05
N LYS A 463 6.72 -0.12 3.30
CA LYS A 463 5.50 0.00 2.51
C LYS A 463 5.34 -1.08 1.43
N LEU A 464 6.42 -1.44 0.73
CA LEU A 464 6.36 -2.40 -0.37
C LEU A 464 5.92 -3.78 0.13
N PHE A 465 6.54 -4.27 1.21
CA PHE A 465 6.15 -5.54 1.81
C PHE A 465 4.74 -5.46 2.39
N GLU A 466 4.40 -4.40 3.12
CA GLU A 466 3.06 -4.24 3.68
C GLU A 466 1.97 -4.31 2.60
N ALA A 467 2.12 -3.54 1.50
CA ALA A 467 1.15 -3.53 0.41
C ALA A 467 1.05 -4.90 -0.28
N LEU A 468 2.20 -5.50 -0.65
CA LEU A 468 2.22 -6.79 -1.35
C LEU A 468 1.68 -7.91 -0.47
N PHE A 469 2.06 -7.97 0.81
CA PHE A 469 1.57 -8.99 1.73
C PHE A 469 0.05 -8.91 1.88
N ILE A 470 -0.50 -7.71 2.09
CA ILE A 470 -1.94 -7.53 2.26
C ILE A 470 -2.71 -7.95 1.00
N ILE A 471 -2.23 -7.56 -0.19
CA ILE A 471 -2.82 -7.96 -1.47
C ILE A 471 -2.72 -9.49 -1.65
N TRP A 472 -1.55 -10.09 -1.40
CA TRP A 472 -1.34 -11.53 -1.55
C TRP A 472 -2.23 -12.33 -0.60
N MET A 473 -2.37 -11.88 0.65
CA MET A 473 -3.29 -12.46 1.63
C MET A 473 -4.74 -12.44 1.14
N TYR A 474 -5.17 -11.33 0.54
CA TYR A 474 -6.52 -11.19 0.00
C TYR A 474 -6.75 -12.11 -1.21
N VAL A 475 -5.85 -12.09 -2.18
CA VAL A 475 -5.98 -12.84 -3.44
C VAL A 475 -5.88 -14.35 -3.19
N GLY A 476 -4.89 -14.78 -2.41
CA GLY A 476 -4.62 -16.20 -2.15
C GLY A 476 -5.54 -16.77 -1.06
N PRO A 477 -5.16 -16.70 0.23
CA PRO A 477 -5.93 -17.33 1.31
C PRO A 477 -7.41 -16.93 1.42
N PHE A 478 -7.78 -15.65 1.23
CA PHE A 478 -9.18 -15.22 1.40
C PHE A 478 -10.07 -15.49 0.17
N ASN A 479 -9.61 -15.17 -1.04
CA ASN A 479 -10.37 -15.40 -2.28
C ASN A 479 -10.09 -16.78 -2.90
N GLN A 480 -9.25 -17.59 -2.26
CA GLN A 480 -8.98 -18.98 -2.64
C GLN A 480 -8.45 -19.13 -4.08
N LEU A 481 -7.69 -18.15 -4.57
CA LEU A 481 -6.99 -18.30 -5.85
C LEU A 481 -5.80 -19.22 -5.64
N TRP A 482 -5.95 -20.47 -6.09
CA TRP A 482 -5.00 -21.58 -5.97
C TRP A 482 -3.53 -21.18 -6.21
N MET A 483 -3.25 -20.40 -7.26
CA MET A 483 -1.88 -19.97 -7.59
C MET A 483 -1.23 -19.09 -6.51
N PHE A 484 -2.04 -18.31 -5.77
CA PHE A 484 -1.59 -17.38 -4.73
C PHE A 484 -1.79 -17.90 -3.32
N ASP A 485 -2.35 -19.11 -3.15
CA ASP A 485 -2.58 -19.75 -1.86
C ASP A 485 -1.28 -20.36 -1.29
N PHE A 486 -0.47 -19.51 -0.68
CA PHE A 486 0.79 -19.92 -0.05
C PHE A 486 0.61 -20.66 1.28
N LEU A 487 -0.61 -20.71 1.82
CA LEU A 487 -0.96 -21.45 3.03
C LEU A 487 -1.56 -22.83 2.71
N GLY A 488 -1.91 -23.07 1.45
CA GLY A 488 -2.44 -24.35 0.95
C GLY A 488 -3.74 -24.74 1.63
N LEU A 489 -4.67 -23.79 1.76
CA LEU A 489 -6.00 -24.00 2.35
C LEU A 489 -7.00 -24.63 1.36
N THR A 490 -6.73 -24.53 0.06
CA THR A 490 -7.56 -25.10 -1.01
C THR A 490 -6.79 -26.09 -1.86
N GLU A 491 -5.93 -25.60 -2.76
CA GLU A 491 -4.97 -26.39 -3.52
C GLU A 491 -3.58 -25.81 -3.32
N GLY A 492 -2.74 -26.51 -2.56
CA GLY A 492 -1.42 -26.02 -2.18
C GLY A 492 -0.31 -26.47 -3.13
N PHE A 493 0.61 -25.54 -3.43
CA PHE A 493 1.83 -25.80 -4.22
C PHE A 493 3.07 -25.60 -3.36
N PRO A 494 3.38 -26.52 -2.43
CA PRO A 494 4.42 -26.30 -1.42
C PRO A 494 5.81 -26.23 -2.08
N LEU A 495 6.01 -26.96 -3.18
CA LEU A 495 7.23 -26.93 -3.98
C LEU A 495 7.45 -25.58 -4.66
N LEU A 496 6.38 -24.93 -5.15
CA LEU A 496 6.46 -23.61 -5.76
C LEU A 496 6.91 -22.57 -4.74
N TYR A 497 6.30 -22.55 -3.55
CA TYR A 497 6.65 -21.63 -2.49
C TYR A 497 8.02 -21.93 -1.86
N ALA A 498 8.43 -23.20 -1.79
CA ALA A 498 9.79 -23.58 -1.42
C ALA A 498 10.82 -23.06 -2.44
N GLY A 499 10.55 -23.23 -3.74
CA GLY A 499 11.38 -22.71 -4.83
C GLY A 499 11.50 -21.19 -4.79
N LEU A 500 10.37 -20.47 -4.66
CA LEU A 500 10.35 -19.02 -4.52
C LEU A 500 11.13 -18.56 -3.28
N THR A 501 10.97 -19.24 -2.15
CA THR A 501 11.73 -18.95 -0.92
C THR A 501 13.24 -19.12 -1.15
N GLY A 502 13.66 -20.20 -1.81
CA GLY A 502 15.06 -20.44 -2.15
C GLY A 502 15.65 -19.33 -3.04
N VAL A 503 14.92 -18.94 -4.09
CA VAL A 503 15.31 -17.83 -4.97
C VAL A 503 15.40 -16.50 -4.20
N LEU A 504 14.42 -16.21 -3.33
CA LEU A 504 14.42 -15.01 -2.50
C LEU A 504 15.61 -14.98 -1.52
N LEU A 505 15.94 -16.10 -0.88
CA LEU A 505 17.11 -16.20 0.00
C LEU A 505 18.41 -15.93 -0.75
N LEU A 506 18.59 -16.54 -1.92
CA LEU A 506 19.76 -16.29 -2.77
C LEU A 506 19.85 -14.81 -3.15
N LEU A 507 18.75 -14.23 -3.62
CA LEU A 507 18.69 -12.81 -3.98
C LEU A 507 18.99 -11.90 -2.79
N GLY A 508 18.45 -12.21 -1.61
CA GLY A 508 18.74 -11.52 -0.36
C GLY A 508 20.22 -11.55 0.01
N MET A 509 20.89 -12.68 -0.15
CA MET A 509 22.33 -12.83 0.10
C MET A 509 23.18 -12.05 -0.92
N PHE A 510 22.83 -12.08 -2.21
CA PHE A 510 23.55 -11.34 -3.25
C PHE A 510 23.51 -9.82 -3.04
N THR A 511 22.39 -9.28 -2.56
CA THR A 511 22.27 -7.84 -2.28
C THR A 511 23.20 -7.35 -1.16
N ASP A 512 23.57 -8.22 -0.21
CA ASP A 512 24.50 -7.89 0.86
C ASP A 512 25.95 -7.79 0.36
N ILE A 513 26.35 -8.66 -0.57
CA ILE A 513 27.73 -8.72 -1.08
C ILE A 513 28.04 -7.45 -1.89
N ARG A 514 27.11 -6.98 -2.73
CA ARG A 514 27.31 -5.77 -3.55
C ARG A 514 27.42 -4.48 -2.74
N LYS A 515 26.69 -4.35 -1.63
CA LYS A 515 26.75 -3.15 -0.77
C LYS A 515 28.06 -3.04 0.02
N VAL A 516 28.71 -4.17 0.32
CA VAL A 516 30.04 -4.19 0.95
C VAL A 516 31.15 -3.88 -0.07
N GLY A 517 31.00 -4.31 -1.32
CA GLY A 517 31.98 -4.06 -2.38
C GLY A 517 31.99 -2.62 -2.94
N ALA A 518 30.89 -1.89 -2.83
CA ALA A 518 30.79 -0.49 -3.29
C ALA A 518 31.22 0.55 -2.24
N GLY A 519 31.60 0.10 -1.04
CA GLY A 519 32.07 0.94 0.07
C GLY A 519 33.58 0.86 0.33
N VAL A 520 34.35 0.36 -0.64
CA VAL A 520 35.83 0.36 -0.65
C VAL A 520 36.32 1.31 -1.73
#